data_AF-A0A8S4SPJ6-F1
#
_entry.id   AF-A0A8S4SPJ6-F1
#
_cell.length_a   1.000
_cell.length_b   1.000
_cell.length_c   1.000
_cell.angle_alpha   90.00
_cell.angle_beta   90.00
_cell.angle_gamma   90.00
#
_symmetry.space_group_name_H-M   'P 1'
#
loop_
_entity.id
_entity.type
_entity.pdbx_description
1 polymer ?
#
loop_
_entity_poly.entity_id
_entity_poly.type
_entity_poly.pdbx_seq_one_letter_code
_entity_poly.pdbx_strand_id
1 'polypeptide(L)'
;MLRKIVFGSGLVALVPTINAATPVQESKEPVRPPPMKPSELPIYEAPHADYAEYLEAQAKDNKTSYVRSALLAPVRAVREQVQTAVAHTESATSTIKDQYSELQDRSEWIVQYLREEENKQMRYGAVAMGGLTGFIFGLRGGLIRRIFYAGLGTTGMGYVCFPEETKQLMKDNGTLLRQYINIAYNFCYGVKPGDPQLEVKFPELSFPKDFSEFVDMTVNRLLI
;
A
#
# COMPACT_ATOMS: atom_id res chain seq x y z
N MET A 1 19.28 -6.47 24.40
CA MET A 1 18.48 -5.44 25.11
C MET A 1 17.00 -5.70 24.82
N LEU A 2 16.30 -6.35 25.76
CA LEU A 2 14.86 -6.67 25.65
C LEU A 2 14.19 -6.14 26.92
N ARG A 3 13.40 -5.06 26.80
CA ARG A 3 12.59 -4.55 27.90
C ARG A 3 11.16 -5.06 27.73
N LYS A 4 10.75 -5.94 28.66
CA LYS A 4 9.36 -6.41 28.82
C LYS A 4 8.53 -5.28 29.46
N ILE A 5 7.36 -5.02 28.88
CA ILE A 5 6.35 -4.11 29.42
C ILE A 5 5.40 -4.94 30.29
N VAL A 6 5.27 -4.56 31.55
CA VAL A 6 4.32 -5.14 32.52
C VAL A 6 3.02 -4.35 32.42
N PHE A 7 1.93 -5.01 32.02
CA PHE A 7 0.58 -4.48 32.18
C PHE A 7 0.17 -4.61 33.66
N GLY A 8 0.29 -3.51 34.40
CA GLY A 8 -0.25 -3.39 35.75
C GLY A 8 -1.76 -3.20 35.70
N SER A 9 -2.50 -4.28 35.95
CA SER A 9 -3.92 -4.26 36.30
C SER A 9 -4.09 -3.59 37.66
N GLY A 10 -4.73 -2.42 37.72
CA GLY A 10 -4.97 -1.72 38.98
C GLY A 10 -5.81 -0.47 38.82
N LEU A 11 -7.10 -0.61 38.48
CA LEU A 11 -8.10 0.43 38.69
C LEU A 11 -9.19 -0.13 39.60
N VAL A 12 -8.99 0.03 40.90
CA VAL A 12 -10.05 -0.10 41.90
C VAL A 12 -10.93 1.14 41.76
N ALA A 13 -12.09 0.98 41.14
CA ALA A 13 -13.08 2.05 41.01
C ALA A 13 -13.81 2.26 42.35
N LEU A 14 -13.46 3.34 43.06
CA LEU A 14 -14.27 3.90 44.14
C LEU A 14 -15.55 4.50 43.52
N VAL A 15 -16.68 3.79 43.65
CA VAL A 15 -18.00 4.31 43.28
C VAL A 15 -18.68 4.85 44.54
N PRO A 16 -18.93 6.17 44.66
CA PRO A 16 -19.74 6.68 45.76
C PRO A 16 -21.21 6.33 45.52
N THR A 17 -21.82 5.64 46.48
CA THR A 17 -23.27 5.41 46.51
C THR A 17 -23.95 6.60 47.18
N ILE A 18 -24.78 7.33 46.43
CA ILE A 18 -25.60 8.42 46.96
C ILE A 18 -27.05 7.93 46.99
N ASN A 19 -27.66 7.91 48.18
CA ASN A 19 -29.10 7.70 48.33
C ASN A 19 -29.81 9.04 48.16
N ALA A 20 -30.58 9.18 47.10
CA ALA A 20 -31.44 10.35 46.89
C ALA A 20 -32.76 10.16 47.66
N ALA A 21 -33.14 11.17 48.46
CA ALA A 21 -34.48 11.23 49.05
C ALA A 21 -35.52 11.48 47.94
N THR A 22 -36.68 10.84 48.06
CA THR A 22 -37.81 11.00 47.15
C THR A 22 -38.34 12.44 47.20
N PRO A 23 -38.54 13.13 46.06
CA PRO A 23 -39.16 14.45 46.07
C PRO A 23 -40.66 14.34 46.38
N VAL A 24 -41.16 15.33 47.12
CA VAL A 24 -42.59 15.58 47.35
C VAL A 24 -43.26 15.82 45.99
N GLN A 25 -44.23 14.98 45.65
CA GLN A 25 -45.08 15.16 44.46
C GLN A 25 -46.15 16.20 44.77
N GLU A 26 -46.12 17.33 44.07
CA GLU A 26 -47.32 18.13 43.81
C GLU A 26 -47.15 18.95 42.53
N SER A 27 -47.34 18.27 41.39
CA SER A 27 -47.83 18.88 40.14
C SER A 27 -48.47 17.77 39.29
N LYS A 28 -49.69 17.99 38.78
CA LYS A 28 -50.38 17.03 37.91
C LYS A 28 -49.59 16.92 36.60
N GLU A 29 -48.94 15.79 36.36
CA GLU A 29 -48.32 15.50 35.07
C GLU A 29 -49.41 15.38 33.98
N PRO A 30 -49.21 15.99 32.80
CA PRO A 30 -50.17 15.88 31.70
C PRO A 30 -50.22 14.46 31.17
N VAL A 31 -51.44 13.92 31.02
CA VAL A 31 -51.67 12.58 30.47
C VAL A 31 -51.43 12.59 28.96
N ARG A 32 -50.79 11.54 28.43
CA ARG A 32 -50.54 11.39 26.99
C ARG A 32 -51.87 11.45 26.22
N PRO A 33 -52.05 12.42 25.31
CA PRO A 33 -53.27 12.53 24.53
C PRO A 33 -53.41 11.34 23.55
N PRO A 34 -54.65 10.85 23.32
CA PRO A 34 -54.90 9.78 22.36
C PRO A 34 -54.62 10.25 20.91
N PRO A 35 -54.30 9.34 19.98
CA PRO A 35 -54.10 9.69 18.58
C PRO A 35 -55.41 10.21 17.96
N MET A 36 -55.39 11.39 17.32
CA MET A 36 -56.55 12.03 16.67
C MET A 36 -56.26 12.39 15.20
N LYS A 37 -57.30 12.56 14.39
CA LYS A 37 -57.17 13.02 13.00
C LYS A 37 -56.98 14.55 12.95
N PRO A 38 -56.39 15.10 11.87
CA PRO A 38 -56.22 16.56 11.74
C PRO A 38 -57.53 17.36 11.80
N SER A 39 -58.65 16.77 11.39
CA SER A 39 -59.99 17.38 11.45
C SER A 39 -60.61 17.40 12.85
N GLU A 40 -60.06 16.63 13.79
CA GLU A 40 -60.54 16.48 15.17
C GLU A 40 -59.69 17.29 16.15
N LEU A 41 -58.79 18.15 15.64
CA LEU A 41 -57.90 18.96 16.45
C LEU A 41 -58.69 20.11 17.11
N PRO A 42 -58.61 20.27 18.45
CA PRO A 42 -59.26 21.38 19.12
C PRO A 42 -58.68 22.72 18.62
N ILE A 43 -59.56 23.71 18.40
CA ILE A 43 -59.17 25.03 17.86
C ILE A 43 -58.51 25.90 18.93
N TYR A 44 -58.88 25.72 20.19
CA TYR A 44 -58.44 26.58 21.30
C TYR A 44 -57.59 25.86 22.35
N GLU A 45 -57.44 24.54 22.26
CA GLU A 45 -56.61 23.73 23.16
C GLU A 45 -55.61 22.96 22.31
N ALA A 46 -54.39 22.78 22.79
CA ALA A 46 -53.35 22.04 22.08
C ALA A 46 -52.77 20.91 22.95
N PRO A 47 -53.55 19.88 23.32
CA PRO A 47 -53.11 18.83 24.25
C PRO A 47 -51.83 18.11 23.79
N HIS A 48 -51.65 17.97 22.48
CA HIS A 48 -50.44 17.38 21.89
C HIS A 48 -49.21 18.30 21.97
N ALA A 49 -49.41 19.62 21.86
CA ALA A 49 -48.34 20.59 22.02
C ALA A 49 -47.94 20.68 23.49
N ASP A 50 -48.90 20.80 24.40
CA ASP A 50 -48.66 20.84 25.85
C ASP A 50 -47.95 19.58 26.35
N TYR A 51 -48.33 18.40 25.84
CA TYR A 51 -47.66 17.14 26.16
C TYR A 51 -46.26 17.07 25.55
N ALA A 52 -46.06 17.59 24.33
CA ALA A 52 -44.74 17.65 23.71
C ALA A 52 -43.80 18.60 24.48
N GLU A 53 -44.30 19.76 24.90
CA GLU A 53 -43.57 20.72 25.74
C GLU A 53 -43.23 20.10 27.11
N TYR A 54 -44.15 19.33 27.70
CA TYR A 54 -43.87 18.57 28.92
C TYR A 54 -42.78 17.52 28.71
N LEU A 55 -42.80 16.77 27.60
CA LEU A 55 -41.75 15.81 27.28
C LEU A 55 -40.40 16.49 27.04
N GLU A 56 -40.39 17.63 26.37
CA GLU A 56 -39.18 18.44 26.20
C GLU A 56 -38.68 18.99 27.53
N ALA A 57 -39.58 19.47 28.40
CA ALA A 57 -39.26 19.95 29.72
C ALA A 57 -38.71 18.81 30.59
N GLN A 58 -39.29 17.61 30.53
CA GLN A 58 -38.81 16.41 31.23
C GLN A 58 -37.48 15.92 30.65
N ALA A 59 -37.25 16.04 29.33
CA ALA A 59 -35.98 15.72 28.71
C ALA A 59 -34.87 16.72 29.10
N LYS A 60 -35.23 18.00 29.29
CA LYS A 60 -34.33 19.06 29.79
C LYS A 60 -34.08 18.95 31.30
N ASP A 61 -35.11 18.56 32.08
CA ASP A 61 -35.07 18.41 33.54
C ASP A 61 -34.55 17.04 34.00
N ASN A 62 -34.50 16.05 33.11
CA ASN A 62 -33.53 14.96 33.17
C ASN A 62 -32.13 15.57 33.02
N LYS A 63 -31.71 16.30 34.07
CA LYS A 63 -30.39 16.86 34.28
C LYS A 63 -29.45 15.76 33.89
N THR A 64 -28.82 15.92 32.72
CA THR A 64 -27.89 14.93 32.20
C THR A 64 -27.02 14.52 33.37
N SER A 65 -27.12 13.25 33.79
CA SER A 65 -26.38 12.75 34.94
C SER A 65 -24.95 13.27 34.79
N TYR A 66 -24.34 13.79 35.86
CA TYR A 66 -23.00 14.38 35.78
C TYR A 66 -22.02 13.44 35.05
N VAL A 67 -22.21 12.13 35.22
CA VAL A 67 -21.52 11.06 34.49
C VAL A 67 -21.81 11.09 32.98
N ARG A 68 -23.07 11.24 32.58
CA ARG A 68 -23.47 11.34 31.16
C ARG A 68 -22.87 12.59 30.51
N SER A 69 -22.96 13.77 31.12
CA SER A 69 -22.39 15.00 30.54
C SER A 69 -20.85 14.95 30.46
N ALA A 70 -20.19 14.40 31.49
CA ALA A 70 -18.74 14.19 31.48
C ALA A 70 -18.27 13.18 30.43
N LEU A 71 -19.03 12.11 30.18
CA LEU A 71 -18.67 11.06 29.21
C LEU A 71 -19.06 11.40 27.76
N LEU A 72 -20.03 12.29 27.53
CA LEU A 72 -20.46 12.65 26.18
C LEU A 72 -19.35 13.33 25.37
N ALA A 73 -18.57 14.23 25.98
CA ALA A 73 -17.47 14.93 25.30
C ALA A 73 -16.37 14.00 24.77
N PRO A 74 -15.77 13.09 25.57
CA PRO A 74 -14.73 12.18 25.08
C PRO A 74 -15.27 11.15 24.08
N VAL A 75 -16.47 10.59 24.30
CA VAL A 75 -17.06 9.63 23.36
C VAL A 75 -17.36 10.30 22.01
N ARG A 76 -17.83 11.55 22.03
CA ARG A 76 -18.04 12.34 20.82
C ARG A 76 -16.74 12.62 20.09
N ALA A 77 -15.69 13.04 20.80
CA ALA A 77 -14.39 13.28 20.20
C ALA A 77 -13.81 12.03 19.53
N VAL A 78 -13.89 10.87 20.21
CA VAL A 78 -13.44 9.59 19.63
C VAL A 78 -14.27 9.22 18.40
N ARG A 79 -15.60 9.39 18.45
CA ARG A 79 -16.47 9.11 17.30
C ARG A 79 -16.11 9.98 16.09
N GLU A 80 -15.94 11.28 16.30
CA GLU A 80 -15.59 12.23 15.23
C GLU A 80 -14.22 11.89 14.63
N GLN A 81 -13.23 11.52 15.45
CA GLN A 81 -11.92 11.08 14.98
C GLN A 81 -11.99 9.79 14.16
N VAL A 82 -12.75 8.79 14.61
CA VAL A 82 -12.94 7.53 13.88
C VAL A 82 -13.66 7.79 12.56
N GLN A 83 -14.72 8.58 12.55
CA GLN A 83 -15.44 8.92 11.33
C GLN A 83 -14.55 9.66 10.32
N THR A 84 -13.73 10.60 10.81
CA THR A 84 -12.77 11.33 9.96
C THR A 84 -11.70 10.38 9.40
N ALA A 85 -11.16 9.48 10.22
CA ALA A 85 -10.15 8.50 9.77
C ALA A 85 -10.73 7.51 8.74
N VAL A 86 -11.96 7.04 8.95
CA VAL A 86 -12.65 6.15 8.02
C VAL A 86 -12.93 6.88 6.70
N ALA A 87 -13.45 8.10 6.74
CA ALA A 87 -13.72 8.89 5.54
C ALA A 87 -12.43 9.16 4.72
N HIS A 88 -11.32 9.49 5.38
CA HIS A 88 -10.04 9.65 4.71
C HIS A 88 -9.55 8.34 4.08
N THR A 89 -9.71 7.21 4.78
CA THR A 89 -9.32 5.90 4.25
C THR A 89 -10.17 5.52 3.04
N GLU A 90 -11.48 5.68 3.10
CA GLU A 90 -12.39 5.40 1.99
C GLU A 90 -12.02 6.22 0.75
N SER A 91 -11.80 7.53 0.90
CA SER A 91 -11.40 8.41 -0.20
C SER A 91 -10.02 8.04 -0.82
N ALA A 92 -9.06 7.62 0.00
CA ALA A 92 -7.76 7.21 -0.48
C ALA A 92 -7.85 5.86 -1.21
N THR A 93 -8.64 4.92 -0.68
CA THR A 93 -8.81 3.59 -1.28
C THR A 93 -9.50 3.65 -2.64
N SER A 94 -10.53 4.49 -2.82
CA SER A 94 -11.18 4.65 -4.13
C SER A 94 -10.22 5.25 -5.15
N THR A 95 -9.47 6.29 -4.77
CA THR A 95 -8.48 6.93 -5.64
C THR A 95 -7.37 5.96 -6.06
N ILE A 96 -6.84 5.16 -5.12
CA ILE A 96 -5.82 4.16 -5.43
C ILE A 96 -6.37 3.09 -6.36
N LYS A 97 -7.61 2.64 -6.16
CA LYS A 97 -8.24 1.63 -7.00
C LYS A 97 -8.41 2.11 -8.43
N ASP A 98 -8.89 3.34 -8.62
CA ASP A 98 -9.10 3.93 -9.94
C ASP A 98 -7.76 4.13 -10.67
N GLN A 99 -6.76 4.65 -9.96
CA GLN A 99 -5.39 4.79 -10.48
C GLN A 99 -4.77 3.44 -10.82
N TYR A 100 -5.02 2.39 -10.04
CA TYR A 100 -4.49 1.07 -10.30
C TYR A 100 -5.02 0.50 -11.62
N SER A 101 -6.34 0.57 -11.84
CA SER A 101 -6.92 0.13 -13.12
C SER A 101 -6.40 0.95 -14.30
N GLU A 102 -6.31 2.28 -14.15
CA GLU A 102 -5.80 3.14 -15.21
C GLU A 102 -4.33 2.85 -15.54
N LEU A 103 -3.50 2.63 -14.52
CA LEU A 103 -2.09 2.28 -14.71
C LEU A 103 -1.94 0.91 -15.38
N GLN A 104 -2.80 -0.05 -15.03
CA GLN A 104 -2.81 -1.36 -15.67
C GLN A 104 -3.13 -1.21 -17.16
N ASP A 105 -4.21 -0.51 -17.52
CA ASP A 105 -4.62 -0.30 -18.90
C ASP A 105 -3.55 0.46 -19.70
N ARG A 106 -2.98 1.52 -19.12
CA ARG A 106 -1.88 2.28 -19.73
C ARG A 106 -0.64 1.43 -19.94
N SER A 107 -0.30 0.58 -18.96
CA SER A 107 0.87 -0.29 -19.07
C SER A 107 0.71 -1.35 -20.15
N GLU A 108 -0.49 -1.93 -20.29
CA GLU A 108 -0.81 -2.91 -21.33
C GLU A 108 -0.69 -2.27 -22.72
N TRP A 109 -1.24 -1.07 -22.90
CA TRP A 109 -1.10 -0.31 -24.14
C TRP A 109 0.36 0.00 -24.48
N ILE A 110 1.18 0.43 -23.51
CA ILE A 110 2.61 0.69 -23.72
C ILE A 110 3.34 -0.60 -24.14
N VAL A 111 3.06 -1.71 -23.47
CA VAL A 111 3.68 -3.01 -23.79
C VAL A 111 3.28 -3.44 -25.20
N GLN A 112 2.02 -3.28 -25.58
CA GLN A 112 1.54 -3.59 -26.92
C GLN A 112 2.22 -2.69 -27.97
N TYR A 113 2.29 -1.38 -27.73
CA TYR A 113 2.95 -0.42 -28.61
C TYR A 113 4.44 -0.71 -28.81
N LEU A 114 5.14 -1.08 -27.73
CA LEU A 114 6.54 -1.50 -27.80
C LEU A 114 6.71 -2.81 -28.56
N ARG A 115 5.71 -3.70 -28.56
CA ARG A 115 5.75 -4.98 -29.29
C ARG A 115 5.30 -4.89 -30.74
N GLU A 116 4.92 -3.72 -31.23
CA GLU A 116 4.58 -3.47 -32.63
C GLU A 116 5.83 -3.43 -33.52
N GLU A 117 5.88 -4.17 -34.63
CA GLU A 117 7.11 -4.42 -35.42
C GLU A 117 7.70 -3.16 -36.08
N GLU A 118 6.89 -2.13 -36.28
CA GLU A 118 7.28 -0.87 -36.91
C GLU A 118 8.22 -0.04 -36.01
N ASN A 119 8.14 -0.22 -34.68
CA ASN A 119 8.81 0.64 -33.70
C ASN A 119 10.14 0.07 -33.16
N LYS A 120 10.95 -0.55 -34.03
CA LYS A 120 12.22 -1.20 -33.61
C LYS A 120 13.16 -0.27 -32.86
N GLN A 121 13.27 1.00 -33.27
CA GLN A 121 14.13 1.98 -32.60
C GLN A 121 13.69 2.25 -31.15
N MET A 122 12.38 2.35 -30.92
CA MET A 122 11.82 2.61 -29.59
C MET A 122 12.05 1.43 -28.64
N ARG A 123 12.00 0.20 -29.15
CA ARG A 123 12.32 -1.01 -28.35
C ARG A 123 13.74 -1.00 -27.82
N TYR A 124 14.72 -0.72 -28.69
CA TYR A 124 16.12 -0.63 -28.27
C TYR A 124 16.33 0.52 -27.28
N GLY A 125 15.65 1.66 -27.49
CA GLY A 125 15.64 2.77 -26.54
C GLY A 125 15.11 2.36 -25.17
N ALA A 126 14.00 1.63 -25.12
CA ALA A 126 13.41 1.12 -23.89
C ALA A 126 14.36 0.16 -23.15
N VAL A 127 15.00 -0.78 -23.86
CA VAL A 127 16.00 -1.69 -23.29
C VAL A 127 17.20 -0.93 -22.72
N ALA A 128 17.71 0.06 -23.45
CA ALA A 128 18.80 0.91 -22.98
C ALA A 128 18.40 1.70 -21.72
N MET A 129 17.18 2.25 -21.67
CA MET A 129 16.66 2.91 -20.47
C MET A 129 16.54 1.93 -19.30
N GLY A 130 16.08 0.70 -19.52
CA GLY A 130 16.05 -0.35 -18.49
C GLY A 130 17.45 -0.61 -17.91
N GLY A 131 18.46 -0.65 -18.77
CA GLY A 131 19.86 -0.78 -18.34
C GLY A 131 20.39 0.41 -17.55
N LEU A 132 20.09 1.63 -18.00
CA LEU A 132 20.48 2.85 -17.29
C LEU A 132 19.78 2.97 -15.93
N THR A 133 18.48 2.65 -15.87
CA THR A 133 17.73 2.61 -14.62
C THR A 133 18.33 1.58 -13.67
N GLY A 134 18.64 0.37 -14.16
CA GLY A 134 19.36 -0.64 -13.39
C GLY A 134 20.72 -0.15 -12.90
N PHE A 135 21.50 0.51 -13.76
CA PHE A 135 22.78 1.08 -13.40
C PHE A 135 22.65 2.13 -12.28
N ILE A 136 21.66 3.01 -12.36
CA ILE A 136 21.37 4.03 -11.33
C ILE A 136 21.05 3.37 -9.98
N PHE A 137 20.20 2.34 -9.96
CA PHE A 137 19.94 1.57 -8.74
C PHE A 137 21.19 0.87 -8.20
N GLY A 138 22.12 0.49 -9.07
CA GLY A 138 23.40 -0.12 -8.71
C GLY A 138 24.48 0.85 -8.22
N LEU A 139 24.30 2.18 -8.33
CA LEU A 139 25.35 3.18 -8.04
C LEU A 139 25.89 3.11 -6.61
N ARG A 140 25.04 2.74 -5.65
CA ARG A 140 25.40 2.61 -4.23
C ARG A 140 26.34 1.43 -3.95
N GLY A 141 26.58 0.55 -4.92
CA GLY A 141 27.53 -0.55 -4.84
C GLY A 141 28.84 -0.32 -5.59
N GLY A 142 29.76 -1.28 -5.46
CA GLY A 142 30.96 -1.37 -6.28
C GLY A 142 30.67 -1.72 -7.75
N LEU A 143 31.72 -1.78 -8.57
CA LEU A 143 31.63 -1.96 -10.03
C LEU A 143 30.84 -3.22 -10.44
N ILE A 144 31.02 -4.33 -9.72
CA ILE A 144 30.30 -5.59 -9.97
C ILE A 144 28.79 -5.42 -9.78
N ARG A 145 28.35 -4.76 -8.69
CA ARG A 145 26.92 -4.51 -8.43
C ARG A 145 26.33 -3.64 -9.54
N ARG A 146 27.04 -2.61 -9.98
CA ARG A 146 26.58 -1.72 -11.06
C ARG A 146 26.33 -2.49 -12.35
N ILE A 147 27.26 -3.35 -12.76
CA ILE A 147 27.11 -4.18 -13.96
C ILE A 147 25.96 -5.18 -13.78
N PHE A 148 25.84 -5.79 -12.60
CA PHE A 148 24.78 -6.75 -12.31
C PHE A 148 23.38 -6.11 -12.37
N TYR A 149 23.17 -4.98 -11.70
CA TYR A 149 21.88 -4.29 -11.74
C TYR A 149 21.57 -3.71 -13.12
N ALA A 150 22.57 -3.19 -13.83
CA ALA A 150 22.41 -2.78 -15.23
C ALA A 150 22.00 -3.96 -16.11
N GLY A 151 22.66 -5.10 -15.97
CA GLY A 151 22.35 -6.34 -16.68
C GLY A 151 20.96 -6.87 -16.37
N LEU A 152 20.51 -6.83 -15.11
CA LEU A 152 19.14 -7.17 -14.74
C LEU A 152 18.13 -6.22 -15.37
N GLY A 153 18.40 -4.91 -15.38
CA GLY A 153 17.54 -3.91 -15.99
C GLY A 153 17.42 -4.07 -17.51
N THR A 154 18.54 -4.25 -18.21
CA THR A 154 18.54 -4.51 -19.65
C THR A 154 17.85 -5.82 -19.98
N THR A 155 18.13 -6.89 -19.24
CA THR A 155 17.55 -8.22 -19.49
C THR A 155 16.05 -8.23 -19.21
N GLY A 156 15.62 -7.61 -18.10
CA GLY A 156 14.21 -7.50 -17.75
C GLY A 156 13.42 -6.72 -18.79
N MET A 157 13.92 -5.56 -19.22
CA MET A 157 13.25 -4.76 -20.24
C MET A 157 13.35 -5.40 -21.64
N GLY A 158 14.46 -6.09 -21.92
CA GLY A 158 14.66 -6.91 -23.11
C GLY A 158 13.64 -8.03 -23.23
N TYR A 159 13.34 -8.72 -22.14
CA TYR A 159 12.30 -9.76 -22.11
C TYR A 159 10.90 -9.21 -22.42
N VAL A 160 10.59 -8.00 -21.92
CA VAL A 160 9.29 -7.35 -22.18
C VAL A 160 9.17 -6.92 -23.64
N CYS A 161 10.22 -6.33 -24.21
CA CYS A 161 10.23 -5.76 -25.58
C CYS A 161 10.49 -6.81 -26.68
N PHE A 162 11.28 -7.85 -26.39
CA PHE A 162 11.74 -8.89 -27.32
C PHE A 162 11.59 -10.30 -26.72
N PRO A 163 10.36 -10.77 -26.44
CA PRO A 163 10.16 -12.03 -25.73
C PRO A 163 10.70 -13.24 -26.50
N GLU A 164 10.57 -13.27 -27.83
CA GLU A 164 11.00 -14.42 -28.64
C GLU A 164 12.53 -14.49 -28.77
N GLU A 165 13.20 -13.36 -29.02
CA GLU A 165 14.66 -13.30 -29.07
C GLU A 165 15.25 -13.66 -27.70
N THR A 166 14.69 -13.12 -26.62
CA THR A 166 15.18 -13.40 -25.26
C THR A 166 14.99 -14.87 -24.88
N LYS A 167 13.88 -15.51 -25.28
CA LYS A 167 13.66 -16.95 -25.09
C LYS A 167 14.68 -17.80 -25.86
N GLN A 168 15.04 -17.40 -27.08
CA GLN A 168 16.06 -18.10 -27.87
C GLN A 168 17.42 -17.97 -27.19
N LEU A 169 17.81 -16.76 -26.77
CA LEU A 169 19.06 -16.52 -26.04
C LEU A 169 19.14 -17.28 -24.70
N MET A 170 18.00 -17.50 -24.03
CA MET A 170 17.96 -18.31 -22.80
C MET A 170 18.10 -19.81 -23.06
N LYS A 171 17.66 -20.30 -24.23
CA LYS A 171 17.81 -21.71 -24.62
C LYS A 171 19.23 -22.02 -25.08
N ASP A 172 19.86 -21.05 -25.73
CA ASP A 172 21.27 -21.14 -26.07
C ASP A 172 22.07 -21.10 -24.76
N ASN A 173 22.85 -22.16 -24.49
CA ASN A 173 23.64 -22.33 -23.26
C ASN A 173 24.83 -21.33 -23.16
N GLY A 174 24.58 -20.04 -23.36
CA GLY A 174 25.57 -18.97 -23.33
C GLY A 174 26.58 -19.03 -24.48
N THR A 175 26.36 -19.84 -25.52
CA THR A 175 27.30 -19.97 -26.65
C THR A 175 27.49 -18.65 -27.38
N LEU A 176 26.40 -17.96 -27.70
CA LEU A 176 26.42 -16.63 -28.31
C LEU A 176 27.09 -15.60 -27.39
N LEU A 177 26.76 -15.64 -26.10
CA LEU A 177 27.35 -14.73 -25.12
C LEU A 177 28.88 -14.89 -25.04
N ARG A 178 29.40 -16.12 -25.04
CA ARG A 178 30.84 -16.39 -25.05
C ARG A 178 31.51 -15.81 -26.30
N GLN A 179 30.90 -15.96 -27.48
CA GLN A 179 31.41 -15.39 -28.72
C GLN A 179 31.44 -13.85 -28.66
N TYR A 180 30.37 -13.21 -28.20
CA TYR A 180 30.32 -11.75 -28.06
C TYR A 180 31.33 -11.21 -27.05
N ILE A 181 31.53 -11.89 -25.92
CA ILE A 181 32.54 -11.45 -24.95
C ILE A 181 33.95 -11.61 -25.54
N ASN A 182 34.25 -12.70 -26.26
CA ASN A 182 35.55 -12.86 -26.92
C ASN A 182 35.80 -11.77 -27.97
N ILE A 183 34.78 -11.43 -28.78
CA ILE A 183 34.88 -10.33 -29.75
C ILE A 183 35.14 -9.00 -29.04
N ALA A 184 34.37 -8.69 -28.00
CA ALA A 184 34.53 -7.46 -27.24
C ALA A 184 35.90 -7.38 -26.55
N TYR A 185 36.38 -8.50 -26.02
CA TYR A 185 37.71 -8.59 -25.40
C TYR A 185 38.82 -8.32 -26.42
N ASN A 186 38.79 -8.99 -27.58
CA ASN A 186 39.75 -8.75 -28.66
C ASN A 186 39.69 -7.31 -29.19
N PHE A 187 38.51 -6.71 -29.22
CA PHE A 187 38.34 -5.30 -29.61
C PHE A 187 38.95 -4.34 -28.59
N CYS A 188 38.66 -4.50 -27.29
CA CYS A 188 39.25 -3.68 -26.23
C CYS A 188 40.78 -3.80 -26.18
N TYR A 189 41.32 -4.96 -26.56
CA TYR A 189 42.76 -5.20 -26.63
C TYR A 189 43.41 -4.70 -27.94
N GLY A 190 42.62 -4.29 -28.94
CA GLY A 190 43.11 -3.72 -30.19
C GLY A 190 43.76 -4.72 -31.14
N VAL A 191 43.35 -6.00 -31.09
CA VAL A 191 43.88 -7.08 -31.93
C VAL A 191 43.60 -6.76 -33.41
N LYS A 192 44.63 -6.79 -34.27
CA LYS A 192 44.50 -6.50 -35.71
C LYS A 192 44.08 -7.76 -36.46
N PRO A 193 43.38 -7.64 -37.61
CA PRO A 193 43.05 -8.79 -38.45
C PRO A 193 44.34 -9.48 -38.94
N GLY A 194 44.71 -10.60 -38.29
CA GLY A 194 45.94 -11.36 -38.58
C GLY A 194 46.66 -11.90 -37.35
N ASP A 195 46.40 -11.34 -36.16
CA ASP A 195 46.96 -11.82 -34.89
C ASP A 195 46.17 -13.01 -34.33
N PRO A 196 46.78 -13.91 -33.53
CA PRO A 196 46.07 -15.03 -32.92
C PRO A 196 44.95 -14.52 -32.01
N GLN A 197 43.72 -15.01 -32.22
CA GLN A 197 42.56 -14.63 -31.42
C GLN A 197 42.75 -15.07 -29.97
N LEU A 198 42.60 -14.15 -29.01
CA LEU A 198 42.64 -14.48 -27.60
C LEU A 198 41.29 -15.07 -27.21
N GLU A 199 41.27 -16.39 -26.97
CA GLU A 199 40.09 -17.10 -26.50
C GLU A 199 40.01 -17.02 -24.98
N VAL A 200 38.99 -16.32 -24.46
CA VAL A 200 38.72 -16.34 -23.02
C VAL A 200 38.01 -17.66 -22.70
N LYS A 201 38.70 -18.55 -21.96
CA LYS A 201 38.08 -19.75 -21.41
C LYS A 201 37.18 -19.35 -20.24
N PHE A 202 35.89 -19.16 -20.52
CA PHE A 202 34.91 -18.95 -19.46
C PHE A 202 34.74 -20.24 -18.65
N PRO A 203 34.77 -20.19 -17.31
CA PRO A 203 34.30 -21.31 -16.51
C PRO A 203 32.85 -21.61 -16.88
N GLU A 204 32.47 -22.88 -16.90
CA GLU A 204 31.08 -23.26 -17.12
C GLU A 204 30.24 -22.69 -15.98
N LEU A 205 29.51 -21.62 -16.29
CA LEU A 205 28.53 -21.01 -15.39
C LEU A 205 27.38 -21.99 -15.25
N SER A 206 27.48 -22.90 -14.26
CA SER A 206 26.31 -23.59 -13.73
C SER A 206 25.42 -22.52 -13.09
N PHE A 207 24.36 -22.11 -13.79
CA PHE A 207 23.34 -21.28 -13.17
C PHE A 207 22.82 -22.03 -11.93
N PRO A 208 22.88 -21.42 -10.74
CA PRO A 208 22.44 -22.08 -9.52
C PRO A 208 20.97 -22.47 -9.70
N LYS A 209 20.64 -23.70 -9.37
CA LYS A 209 19.26 -24.19 -9.53
C LYS A 209 18.35 -23.55 -8.48
N ASP A 210 18.93 -23.12 -7.35
CA ASP A 210 18.23 -22.57 -6.20
C ASP A 210 18.83 -21.23 -5.71
N PHE A 211 17.99 -20.36 -5.15
CA PHE A 211 18.41 -19.09 -4.55
C PHE A 211 19.35 -19.26 -3.35
N SER A 212 19.26 -20.38 -2.63
CA SER A 212 20.16 -20.71 -1.52
C SER A 212 21.60 -20.95 -2.00
N GLU A 213 21.75 -21.64 -3.13
CA GLU A 213 23.05 -21.93 -3.75
C GLU A 213 23.71 -20.64 -4.25
N PHE A 214 22.91 -19.68 -4.76
CA PHE A 214 23.40 -18.35 -5.13
C PHE A 214 23.94 -17.57 -3.92
N VAL A 215 23.21 -17.57 -2.79
CA VAL A 215 23.67 -16.90 -1.57
C VAL A 215 24.94 -17.55 -1.04
N ASP A 216 25.02 -18.87 -0.98
CA ASP A 216 26.21 -19.59 -0.52
C ASP A 216 27.44 -19.33 -1.40
N MET A 217 27.28 -19.33 -2.73
CA MET A 217 28.38 -18.97 -3.65
C MET A 217 28.86 -17.53 -3.43
N THR A 218 27.95 -16.61 -3.11
CA THR A 218 28.29 -15.20 -2.88
C THR A 218 28.97 -14.99 -1.53
N VAL A 219 28.54 -15.73 -0.49
CA VAL A 219 29.11 -15.68 0.86
C VAL A 219 30.49 -16.34 0.91
N ASN A 220 30.68 -17.51 0.29
CA ASN A 220 31.99 -18.19 0.25
C ASN A 220 33.05 -17.40 -0.52
N ARG A 221 32.66 -16.62 -1.53
CA ARG A 221 33.58 -15.76 -2.30
C ARG A 221 33.94 -14.45 -1.58
N LEU A 222 33.22 -14.08 -0.52
CA LEU A 222 33.47 -12.88 0.30
C LEU A 222 34.36 -13.18 1.52
N LEU A 223 34.71 -14.45 1.75
CA LEU A 223 35.52 -14.93 2.88
C LEU A 223 36.97 -15.28 2.48
N ILE A 224 37.42 -14.85 1.30
CA ILE A 224 38.83 -14.86 0.86
C ILE A 224 39.28 -13.43 0.61
#